data_AF-A0A4U5M250-F1
#
_entry.id   AF-A0A4U5M250-F1
#
_cell.length_a   1.000
_cell.length_b   1.000
_cell.length_c   1.000
_cell.angle_alpha   90.00
_cell.angle_beta   90.00
_cell.angle_gamma   90.00
#
_symmetry.space_group_name_H-M   'P 1'
#
loop_
_entity.id
_entity.type
_entity.pdbx_description
1 polymer ?
#
loop_
_entity_poly.entity_id
_entity_poly.type
_entity_poly.pdbx_seq_one_letter_code
_entity_poly.pdbx_strand_id
1 'polypeptide(L)'
;MAQQGLVQIFTIPGTILRAITILTRIDFLGLGSFTSKLFAASIRIEACLGFVLSLNRIKIMCGLRYPKGVHTILILVSYAYGIFLVAIMLSPYTDYYFDPDEFVGMYNHSLPWTEAVIEVNRIVAVITHTATLIVYVIIIAYLVWVKHKSSQIANFNNERTILLYAGIRFCFDMVLVIIYFFFTLPKLQWVAFLMALAYDANNLVVSPVLYLTLYK
;
A
#
# COMPACT_ATOMS: atom_id res chain seq x y z
N MET A 1 -10.63 6.61 -3.31
CA MET A 1 -11.43 5.52 -2.71
C MET A 1 -11.80 4.46 -3.75
N ALA A 2 -12.64 4.72 -4.76
CA ALA A 2 -12.97 3.70 -5.78
C ALA A 2 -11.74 3.09 -6.50
N GLN A 3 -10.75 3.92 -6.85
CA GLN A 3 -9.51 3.47 -7.48
C GLN A 3 -8.65 2.56 -6.58
N GLN A 4 -8.61 2.81 -5.26
CA GLN A 4 -7.89 1.94 -4.33
C GLN A 4 -8.59 0.59 -4.19
N GLY A 5 -9.92 0.60 -4.09
CA GLY A 5 -10.70 -0.65 -4.09
C GLY A 5 -10.49 -1.47 -5.38
N LEU A 6 -10.39 -0.80 -6.53
CA LEU A 6 -10.08 -1.47 -7.80
C LEU A 6 -8.68 -2.11 -7.79
N VAL A 7 -7.68 -1.46 -7.20
CA VAL A 7 -6.35 -2.03 -7.04
C VAL A 7 -6.35 -3.21 -6.05
N GLN A 8 -7.14 -3.12 -4.97
CA GLN A 8 -7.30 -4.21 -4.00
C GLN A 8 -8.00 -5.44 -4.60
N ILE A 9 -8.82 -5.29 -5.64
CA ILE A 9 -9.37 -6.46 -6.35
C ILE A 9 -8.24 -7.30 -6.96
N PHE A 10 -7.14 -6.69 -7.38
CA PHE A 10 -5.99 -7.43 -7.92
C PHE A 10 -5.13 -8.09 -6.84
N THR A 11 -5.25 -7.70 -5.56
CA THR A 11 -4.51 -8.35 -4.48
C THR A 11 -5.16 -9.67 -4.05
N ILE A 12 -6.49 -9.80 -4.19
CA ILE A 12 -7.26 -10.99 -3.78
C ILE A 12 -6.85 -12.27 -4.54
N PRO A 13 -6.75 -12.29 -5.89
CA PRO A 13 -6.26 -13.47 -6.60
C PRO A 13 -4.85 -13.87 -6.16
N GLY A 14 -4.00 -12.89 -5.82
CA GLY A 14 -2.65 -13.15 -5.33
C GLY A 14 -2.62 -13.90 -4.01
N THR A 15 -3.48 -13.53 -3.05
CA THR A 15 -3.52 -14.24 -1.76
C THR A 15 -4.11 -15.64 -1.89
N ILE A 16 -5.18 -15.80 -2.68
CA ILE A 16 -5.84 -17.09 -2.89
C ILE A 16 -4.91 -18.06 -3.63
N LEU A 17 -4.30 -17.63 -4.74
CA LEU A 17 -3.44 -18.52 -5.53
C LEU A 17 -2.16 -18.88 -4.80
N ARG A 18 -1.56 -17.96 -4.03
CA ARG A 18 -0.44 -18.30 -3.14
C ARG A 18 -0.85 -19.33 -2.10
N ALA A 19 -2.01 -19.19 -1.47
CA ALA A 19 -2.50 -20.18 -0.51
C ALA A 19 -2.68 -21.56 -1.16
N ILE A 20 -3.21 -21.62 -2.39
CA ILE A 20 -3.31 -22.88 -3.14
C ILE A 20 -1.93 -23.45 -3.44
N THR A 21 -0.97 -22.65 -3.91
CA THR A 21 0.41 -23.09 -4.19
C THR A 21 1.10 -23.65 -2.95
N ILE A 22 0.89 -23.04 -1.77
CA ILE A 22 1.40 -23.56 -0.50
C ILE A 22 0.77 -24.93 -0.17
N LEU A 23 -0.55 -25.06 -0.34
CA LEU A 23 -1.28 -26.30 -0.03
C LEU A 23 -0.93 -27.45 -0.98
N THR A 24 -0.77 -27.17 -2.27
CA THR A 24 -0.46 -28.19 -3.29
C THR A 24 1.03 -28.44 -3.45
N ARG A 25 1.88 -27.55 -2.92
CA ARG A 25 3.34 -27.51 -3.15
C ARG A 25 3.75 -27.47 -4.63
N ILE A 26 2.85 -27.04 -5.51
CA ILE A 26 3.07 -26.99 -6.95
C ILE A 26 2.62 -25.61 -7.44
N ASP A 27 3.54 -24.87 -8.09
CA ASP A 27 3.18 -23.63 -8.79
C ASP A 27 2.61 -23.98 -10.17
N PHE A 28 1.30 -24.26 -10.21
CA PHE A 28 0.61 -24.62 -11.44
C PHE A 28 0.74 -23.50 -12.47
N LEU A 29 1.46 -23.77 -13.57
CA LEU A 29 1.72 -22.84 -14.68
C LEU A 29 2.42 -21.53 -14.27
N GLY A 30 3.06 -21.46 -13.09
CA GLY A 30 3.66 -20.22 -12.59
C GLY A 30 2.65 -19.16 -12.14
N LEU A 31 1.38 -19.54 -11.93
CA LEU A 31 0.31 -18.63 -11.54
C LEU A 31 0.54 -18.00 -10.16
N GLY A 32 1.10 -18.75 -9.22
CA GLY A 32 1.45 -18.24 -7.89
C GLY A 32 2.54 -17.17 -7.98
N SER A 33 3.58 -17.43 -8.76
CA SER A 33 4.64 -16.45 -9.01
C SER A 33 4.14 -15.21 -9.75
N PHE A 34 3.33 -15.39 -10.80
CA PHE A 34 2.74 -14.28 -11.55
C PHE A 34 1.84 -13.40 -10.68
N THR A 35 0.96 -14.00 -9.90
CA THR A 35 0.03 -13.25 -9.04
C THR A 35 0.73 -12.62 -7.84
N SER A 36 1.85 -13.19 -7.39
CA SER A 36 2.73 -12.55 -6.39
C SER A 36 3.35 -11.25 -6.91
N LYS A 37 3.75 -11.21 -8.20
CA LYS A 37 4.24 -9.98 -8.86
C LYS A 37 3.15 -8.92 -8.93
N LEU A 38 1.93 -9.31 -9.34
CA LEU A 38 0.77 -8.43 -9.37
C LEU A 38 0.40 -7.89 -7.97
N PHE A 39 0.44 -8.75 -6.96
CA PHE A 39 0.18 -8.37 -5.57
C PHE A 39 1.20 -7.33 -5.08
N ALA A 40 2.50 -7.58 -5.30
CA ALA A 40 3.56 -6.66 -4.92
C ALA A 40 3.39 -5.28 -5.60
N ALA A 41 3.09 -5.26 -6.90
CA ALA A 41 2.84 -4.01 -7.62
C ALA A 41 1.58 -3.28 -7.13
N SER A 42 0.49 -4.02 -6.87
CA SER A 42 -0.76 -3.46 -6.39
C SER A 42 -0.61 -2.74 -5.05
N ILE A 43 0.14 -3.32 -4.10
CA ILE A 43 0.45 -2.67 -2.82
C ILE A 43 1.17 -1.33 -3.03
N ARG A 44 2.11 -1.26 -3.98
CA ARG A 44 2.84 -0.01 -4.27
C ARG A 44 1.94 1.05 -4.88
N ILE A 45 1.09 0.66 -5.84
CA ILE A 45 0.10 1.58 -6.43
C ILE A 45 -0.84 2.09 -5.34
N GLU A 46 -1.30 1.21 -4.44
CA GLU A 46 -2.19 1.59 -3.34
C GLU A 46 -1.57 2.64 -2.42
N ALA A 47 -0.29 2.49 -2.06
CA ALA A 47 0.44 3.48 -1.28
C ALA A 47 0.51 4.85 -1.99
N CYS A 48 0.84 4.86 -3.29
CA CYS A 48 0.86 6.09 -4.09
C CYS A 48 -0.53 6.74 -4.19
N LEU A 49 -1.58 5.94 -4.41
CA LEU A 49 -2.96 6.43 -4.44
C LEU A 49 -3.42 6.93 -3.05
N GLY A 50 -2.89 6.35 -1.97
CA GLY A 50 -3.10 6.82 -0.59
C GLY A 50 -2.55 8.22 -0.39
N PHE A 51 -1.36 8.49 -0.90
CA PHE A 51 -0.78 9.84 -0.91
C PHE A 51 -1.63 10.83 -1.73
N VAL A 52 -2.07 10.43 -2.92
CA VAL A 52 -2.95 11.28 -3.75
C VAL A 52 -4.27 11.61 -3.04
N LEU A 53 -4.85 10.63 -2.34
CA LEU A 53 -6.06 10.84 -1.55
C LEU A 53 -5.84 11.83 -0.41
N SER A 54 -4.71 11.74 0.29
CA SER A 54 -4.39 12.63 1.40
C SER A 54 -4.19 14.08 0.92
N LEU A 55 -3.58 14.28 -0.25
CA LEU A 55 -3.50 15.60 -0.91
C LEU A 55 -4.89 16.14 -1.28
N ASN A 56 -5.78 15.29 -1.78
CA ASN A 56 -7.16 15.69 -2.06
C ASN A 56 -7.90 16.13 -0.79
N ARG A 57 -7.59 15.53 0.37
CA ARG A 57 -8.15 15.96 1.66
C ARG A 57 -7.61 17.33 2.08
N ILE A 58 -6.31 17.61 1.95
CA ILE A 58 -5.76 18.97 2.15
C ILE A 58 -6.47 19.97 1.25
N LYS A 59 -6.71 19.63 -0.03
CA LYS A 59 -7.42 20.52 -0.95
C LYS A 59 -8.77 20.97 -0.41
N ILE A 60 -9.55 20.00 0.05
CA ILE A 60 -10.93 20.19 0.47
C ILE A 60 -10.97 20.88 1.85
N MET A 61 -10.16 20.41 2.80
CA MET A 61 -10.19 20.90 4.19
C MET A 61 -9.45 22.23 4.36
N CYS A 62 -8.25 22.37 3.79
CA CYS A 62 -7.43 23.58 3.92
C CYS A 62 -7.72 24.61 2.83
N GLY A 63 -8.65 24.33 1.89
CA GLY A 63 -9.01 25.24 0.80
C GLY A 63 -7.89 25.49 -0.22
N LEU A 64 -6.88 24.61 -0.29
CA LEU A 64 -5.72 24.78 -1.15
C LEU A 64 -6.14 24.71 -2.63
N ARG A 65 -6.05 25.83 -3.36
CA ARG A 65 -6.42 25.90 -4.78
C ARG A 65 -5.28 25.44 -5.69
N TYR A 66 -5.03 24.14 -5.75
CA TYR A 66 -4.15 23.58 -6.80
C TYR A 66 -4.96 23.15 -8.05
N PRO A 67 -4.38 23.25 -9.26
CA PRO A 67 -5.07 22.92 -10.50
C PRO A 67 -5.47 21.44 -10.55
N LYS A 68 -6.68 21.15 -11.06
CA LYS A 68 -7.24 19.78 -11.12
C LYS A 68 -6.32 18.80 -11.88
N GLY A 69 -5.56 19.28 -12.86
CA GLY A 69 -4.62 18.47 -13.64
C GLY A 69 -3.55 17.76 -12.80
N VAL A 70 -3.07 18.36 -11.70
CA VAL A 70 -2.01 17.77 -10.86
C VAL A 70 -2.46 16.44 -10.27
N HIS A 71 -3.70 16.35 -9.80
CA HIS A 71 -4.24 15.12 -9.23
C HIS A 71 -4.36 14.02 -10.29
N THR A 72 -4.84 14.36 -11.49
CA THR A 72 -4.93 13.42 -12.60
C THR A 72 -3.55 12.91 -13.03
N ILE A 73 -2.56 13.79 -13.11
CA ILE A 73 -1.18 13.42 -13.46
C ILE A 73 -0.60 12.48 -12.41
N LEU A 74 -0.76 12.77 -11.11
CA LEU A 74 -0.25 11.90 -10.05
C LEU A 74 -0.89 10.50 -10.07
N ILE A 75 -2.19 10.41 -10.35
CA ILE A 75 -2.87 9.12 -10.53
C ILE A 75 -2.25 8.36 -11.72
N LEU A 76 -2.11 9.02 -12.87
CA LEU A 76 -1.54 8.39 -14.07
C LEU A 76 -0.11 7.90 -13.83
N VAL A 77 0.72 8.70 -13.17
CA VAL A 77 2.09 8.33 -12.79
C VAL A 77 2.08 7.11 -11.84
N SER A 78 1.15 7.06 -10.90
CA SER A 78 1.03 5.93 -9.95
C SER A 78 0.70 4.61 -10.66
N TYR A 79 -0.24 4.65 -11.62
CA TYR A 79 -0.56 3.46 -12.42
C TYR A 79 0.55 3.10 -13.38
N ALA A 80 1.18 4.08 -14.05
CA ALA A 80 2.30 3.85 -14.94
C ALA A 80 3.47 3.19 -14.20
N TYR A 81 3.77 3.63 -12.97
CA TYR A 81 4.77 3.02 -12.10
C TYR A 81 4.45 1.54 -11.81
N GLY A 82 3.21 1.23 -11.45
CA GLY A 82 2.79 -0.14 -11.18
C GLY A 82 2.90 -1.07 -12.40
N ILE A 83 2.46 -0.60 -13.57
CA ILE A 83 2.58 -1.35 -14.83
C ILE A 83 4.04 -1.57 -15.19
N PHE A 84 4.88 -0.53 -15.06
CA PHE A 84 6.31 -0.62 -15.30
C PHE A 84 6.99 -1.62 -14.37
N LEU A 85 6.62 -1.63 -13.09
CA LEU A 85 7.16 -2.58 -12.12
C LEU A 85 6.82 -4.03 -12.49
N VAL A 86 5.56 -4.30 -12.85
CA VAL A 86 5.14 -5.64 -13.32
C VAL A 86 5.89 -6.02 -14.59
N ALA A 87 6.03 -5.11 -15.56
CA ALA A 87 6.74 -5.37 -16.80
C ALA A 87 8.22 -5.73 -16.55
N ILE A 88 8.89 -5.03 -15.63
CA ILE A 88 10.27 -5.36 -15.23
C ILE A 88 10.33 -6.72 -14.53
N MET A 89 9.40 -7.02 -13.61
CA MET A 89 9.35 -8.30 -12.92
C MET A 89 9.00 -9.49 -13.84
N LEU A 90 8.43 -9.23 -15.02
CA LEU A 90 8.22 -10.22 -16.08
C LEU A 90 9.40 -10.33 -17.04
N SER A 91 10.35 -9.38 -16.99
CA SER A 91 11.54 -9.38 -17.83
C SER A 91 12.58 -10.39 -17.32
N PRO A 92 13.49 -10.88 -18.18
CA PRO A 92 14.53 -11.82 -17.75
C PRO A 92 15.61 -11.19 -16.85
N TYR A 93 15.56 -9.87 -16.63
CA TYR A 93 16.57 -9.13 -15.86
C TYR A 93 16.25 -8.99 -14.38
N THR A 94 15.00 -9.27 -13.98
CA THR A 94 14.56 -9.22 -12.59
C THR A 94 13.48 -10.25 -12.38
N ASP A 95 13.57 -11.00 -11.28
CA ASP A 95 12.55 -11.98 -10.96
C ASP A 95 12.11 -11.85 -9.51
N TYR A 96 10.80 -12.03 -9.35
CA TYR A 96 10.12 -12.04 -8.06
C TYR A 96 9.24 -13.28 -8.05
N TYR A 97 9.74 -14.34 -7.42
CA TYR A 97 9.11 -15.65 -7.46
C TYR A 97 8.54 -15.99 -6.09
N PHE A 98 7.67 -17.00 -6.10
CA PHE A 98 7.07 -17.53 -4.89
C PHE A 98 7.52 -18.97 -4.72
N ASP A 99 8.31 -19.23 -3.68
CA ASP A 99 8.73 -20.58 -3.32
C ASP A 99 7.66 -21.23 -2.42
N PRO A 100 7.15 -22.43 -2.73
CA PRO A 100 6.18 -23.12 -1.87
C PRO A 100 6.65 -23.37 -0.43
N ASP A 101 7.96 -23.43 -0.20
CA ASP A 101 8.54 -23.60 1.14
C ASP A 101 8.64 -22.27 1.91
N GLU A 102 8.41 -21.15 1.24
CA GLU A 102 8.41 -19.81 1.81
C GLU A 102 7.04 -19.13 1.76
N PHE A 103 6.64 -18.52 2.87
CA PHE A 103 5.33 -17.88 2.97
C PHE A 103 5.28 -16.50 2.32
N VAL A 104 6.41 -15.95 1.85
CA VAL A 104 6.53 -14.58 1.32
C VAL A 104 7.22 -14.63 -0.06
N GLY A 105 6.80 -13.77 -0.98
CA GLY A 105 7.48 -13.66 -2.27
C GLY A 105 8.92 -13.15 -2.11
N MET A 106 9.83 -13.75 -2.86
CA MET A 106 11.26 -13.46 -2.80
C MET A 106 11.76 -12.86 -4.09
N TYR A 107 12.76 -11.99 -3.96
CA TYR A 107 13.51 -11.46 -5.10
C TYR A 107 14.67 -12.40 -5.43
N ASN A 108 14.89 -12.66 -6.72
CA ASN A 108 16.04 -13.43 -7.16
C ASN A 108 17.28 -12.55 -7.24
N HIS A 109 18.11 -12.58 -6.20
CA HIS A 109 19.36 -11.81 -6.10
C HIS A 109 20.44 -12.24 -7.11
N SER A 110 20.25 -13.35 -7.83
CA SER A 110 21.20 -13.80 -8.87
C SER A 110 21.14 -12.94 -10.14
N LEU A 111 20.10 -12.11 -10.30
CA LEU A 111 19.89 -11.28 -11.48
C LEU A 111 20.40 -9.85 -11.26
N PRO A 112 21.01 -9.23 -12.28
CA PRO A 112 21.79 -7.99 -12.11
C PRO A 112 20.95 -6.76 -11.77
N TRP A 113 19.67 -6.72 -12.15
CA TRP A 113 18.80 -5.56 -11.91
C TRP A 113 17.92 -5.70 -10.66
N THR A 114 17.91 -6.87 -10.03
CA THR A 114 17.07 -7.12 -8.86
C THR A 114 17.36 -6.14 -7.72
N GLU A 115 18.63 -5.93 -7.39
CA GLU A 115 19.02 -4.99 -6.32
C GLU A 115 18.57 -3.56 -6.62
N ALA A 116 18.74 -3.10 -7.86
CA ALA A 116 18.30 -1.78 -8.27
C ALA A 116 16.78 -1.61 -8.14
N VAL A 117 16.00 -2.64 -8.50
CA VAL A 117 14.53 -2.64 -8.38
C VAL A 117 14.11 -2.64 -6.91
N ILE A 118 14.76 -3.43 -6.06
CA ILE A 118 14.49 -3.43 -4.61
C ILE A 118 14.76 -2.04 -4.02
N GLU A 119 15.90 -1.44 -4.38
CA GLU A 119 16.29 -0.11 -3.88
C GLU A 119 15.29 0.96 -4.29
N VAL A 120 14.90 1.00 -5.58
CA VAL A 120 13.89 1.93 -6.09
C VAL A 120 12.56 1.73 -5.37
N ASN A 121 12.11 0.48 -5.21
CA ASN A 121 10.87 0.19 -4.50
C ASN A 121 10.91 0.63 -3.04
N ARG A 122 12.06 0.44 -2.37
CA ARG A 122 12.27 0.88 -1.00
C ARG A 122 12.19 2.40 -0.89
N ILE A 123 12.91 3.13 -1.75
CA ILE A 123 12.91 4.59 -1.79
C ILE A 123 11.50 5.13 -2.06
N VAL A 124 10.81 4.61 -3.08
CA VAL A 124 9.45 5.03 -3.43
C VAL A 124 8.49 4.78 -2.26
N ALA A 125 8.57 3.62 -1.60
CA ALA A 125 7.73 3.30 -0.46
C ALA A 125 7.97 4.28 0.71
N VAL A 126 9.23 4.50 1.09
CA VAL A 126 9.58 5.42 2.18
C VAL A 126 9.11 6.83 1.85
N ILE A 127 9.41 7.36 0.65
CA ILE A 127 9.01 8.70 0.24
C ILE A 127 7.49 8.85 0.27
N THR A 128 6.74 7.90 -0.29
CA THR A 128 5.27 7.98 -0.36
C THR A 128 4.63 7.93 1.02
N HIS A 129 5.09 7.04 1.91
CA HIS A 129 4.58 6.97 3.29
C HIS A 129 4.97 8.19 4.11
N THR A 130 6.21 8.68 4.02
CA THR A 130 6.64 9.90 4.72
C THR A 130 5.88 11.13 4.22
N ALA A 131 5.70 11.30 2.91
CA ALA A 131 4.93 12.39 2.35
C ALA A 131 3.46 12.34 2.80
N THR A 132 2.88 11.15 2.87
CA THR A 132 1.52 10.94 3.39
C THR A 132 1.41 11.31 4.87
N LEU A 133 2.41 10.96 5.69
CA LEU A 133 2.45 11.34 7.10
C LEU A 133 2.50 12.86 7.27
N ILE A 134 3.38 13.54 6.53
CA ILE A 134 3.50 15.01 6.57
C ILE A 134 2.16 15.66 6.23
N VAL A 135 1.50 15.17 5.19
CA VAL A 135 0.17 15.63 4.79
C VAL A 135 -0.84 15.47 5.92
N TYR A 136 -0.89 14.31 6.59
CA TYR A 136 -1.81 14.11 7.71
C TYR A 136 -1.48 14.99 8.92
N VAL A 137 -0.21 15.20 9.24
CA VAL A 137 0.21 16.13 10.31
C VAL A 137 -0.27 17.55 10.01
N ILE A 138 -0.14 18.01 8.75
CA ILE A 138 -0.65 19.32 8.32
C ILE A 138 -2.17 19.40 8.49
N ILE A 139 -2.92 18.36 8.07
CA ILE A 139 -4.38 18.34 8.22
C ILE A 139 -4.78 18.41 9.70
N ILE A 140 -4.15 17.61 10.56
CA ILE A 140 -4.44 17.60 12.01
C ILE A 140 -4.13 18.96 12.63
N ALA A 141 -2.96 19.52 12.35
CA ALA A 141 -2.56 20.83 12.86
C ALA A 141 -3.54 21.93 12.41
N TYR A 142 -3.96 21.90 11.14
CA TYR A 142 -4.95 22.83 10.61
C TYR A 142 -6.31 22.68 11.31
N LEU A 143 -6.81 21.45 11.50
CA LEU A 143 -8.08 21.20 12.18
C LEU A 143 -8.05 21.65 13.65
N VAL A 144 -6.94 21.42 14.36
CA VAL A 144 -6.76 21.90 15.74
C VAL A 144 -6.77 23.44 15.78
N TRP A 145 -6.07 24.09 14.85
CA TRP A 145 -6.03 25.55 14.76
C TRP A 145 -7.41 26.15 14.43
N VAL A 146 -8.13 25.59 13.46
CA VAL A 146 -9.48 26.05 13.11
C VAL A 146 -10.45 25.84 14.27
N LYS A 147 -10.38 24.70 14.97
CA LYS A 147 -11.23 24.43 16.14
C LYS A 147 -10.96 25.41 17.28
N HIS A 148 -9.71 25.80 17.49
CA HIS A 148 -9.37 26.80 18.51
C HIS A 148 -9.86 28.21 18.11
N LYS A 149 -9.89 28.53 16.81
CA LYS A 149 -10.27 29.86 16.31
C LYS A 149 -11.77 30.01 16.04
N SER A 150 -12.46 28.94 15.70
CA SER A 150 -13.89 28.92 15.33
C SER A 150 -14.61 27.78 16.04
N SER A 151 -15.63 28.12 16.83
CA SER A 151 -16.44 27.15 17.58
C SER A 151 -17.41 26.35 16.69
N GLN A 152 -17.60 26.76 15.42
CA GLN A 152 -18.49 26.08 14.48
C GLN A 152 -17.73 25.62 13.23
N ILE A 153 -17.37 24.33 13.23
CA ILE A 153 -17.02 23.58 12.01
C ILE A 153 -18.24 22.73 11.67
N ALA A 154 -18.95 23.09 10.60
CA ALA A 154 -20.01 22.24 10.07
C ALA A 154 -19.40 20.88 9.68
N ASN A 155 -20.00 19.77 10.14
CA ASN A 155 -19.57 18.39 9.87
C ASN A 155 -18.24 17.91 10.50
N PHE A 156 -17.79 18.50 11.61
CA PHE A 156 -16.56 18.07 12.32
C PHE A 156 -16.50 16.56 12.61
N ASN A 157 -17.63 15.94 12.98
CA ASN A 157 -17.67 14.51 13.29
C ASN A 157 -17.33 13.65 12.08
N ASN A 158 -17.87 13.98 10.89
CA ASN A 158 -17.60 13.23 9.66
C ASN A 158 -16.13 13.34 9.24
N GLU A 159 -15.55 14.54 9.37
CA GLU A 159 -14.14 14.77 9.05
C GLU A 159 -13.21 14.04 10.02
N ARG A 160 -13.53 14.05 11.32
CA ARG A 160 -12.80 13.32 12.34
C ARG A 160 -12.81 11.82 12.07
N THR A 161 -13.97 11.26 11.71
CA THR A 161 -14.11 9.83 11.37
C THR A 161 -13.26 9.45 10.16
N ILE A 162 -13.28 10.28 9.10
CA ILE A 162 -12.45 10.08 7.91
C ILE A 162 -10.95 10.13 8.26
N LEU A 163 -10.55 11.11 9.07
CA LEU A 163 -9.15 11.27 9.45
C LEU A 163 -8.67 10.13 10.33
N LEU A 164 -9.51 9.66 11.26
CA LEU A 164 -9.22 8.53 12.13
C LEU A 164 -9.13 7.23 11.32
N TYR A 165 -10.04 7.01 10.36
CA TYR A 165 -9.94 5.90 9.41
C TYR A 165 -8.59 5.90 8.70
N ALA A 166 -8.21 7.05 8.12
CA ALA A 166 -7.00 7.17 7.33
C ALA A 166 -5.72 7.06 8.18
N GLY A 167 -5.76 7.60 9.41
CA GLY A 167 -4.66 7.52 10.36
C GLY A 167 -4.39 6.09 10.83
N ILE A 168 -5.45 5.34 11.20
CA ILE A 168 -5.28 3.93 11.60
C ILE A 168 -4.71 3.11 10.44
N ARG A 169 -5.28 3.26 9.24
CA ARG A 169 -4.79 2.58 8.04
C ARG A 169 -3.31 2.89 7.78
N PHE A 170 -2.95 4.16 7.81
CA PHE A 170 -1.57 4.61 7.64
C PHE A 170 -0.61 3.98 8.68
N CYS A 171 -1.01 3.89 9.95
CA CYS A 171 -0.19 3.29 10.99
C CYS A 171 0.10 1.81 10.69
N PHE A 172 -0.89 1.04 10.28
CA PHE A 172 -0.68 -0.37 9.92
C PHE A 172 0.24 -0.51 8.70
N ASP A 173 0.01 0.28 7.65
CA ASP A 173 0.85 0.28 6.45
C ASP A 173 2.31 0.62 6.80
N MET A 174 2.53 1.67 7.60
CA MET A 174 3.87 2.12 7.99
C MET A 174 4.60 1.06 8.83
N VAL A 175 3.91 0.42 9.78
CA VAL A 175 4.51 -0.64 10.60
C VAL A 175 4.97 -1.80 9.72
N LEU A 176 4.14 -2.25 8.76
CA LEU A 176 4.50 -3.32 7.85
C LEU A 176 5.69 -2.98 6.96
N VAL A 177 5.74 -1.75 6.45
CA VAL A 177 6.86 -1.26 5.61
C VAL A 177 8.16 -1.18 6.42
N ILE A 178 8.09 -0.67 7.65
CA ILE A 178 9.25 -0.60 8.54
C ILE A 178 9.79 -2.01 8.83
N ILE A 179 8.91 -2.93 9.26
CA ILE A 179 9.31 -4.30 9.58
C ILE A 179 9.89 -5.00 8.35
N TYR A 180 9.29 -4.82 7.17
CA TYR A 180 9.74 -5.49 5.95
C TYR A 180 11.10 -4.97 5.43
N PHE A 181 11.35 -3.66 5.46
CA PHE A 181 12.56 -3.08 4.85
C PHE A 181 13.71 -2.81 5.82
N PHE A 182 13.43 -2.55 7.09
CA PHE A 182 14.45 -2.12 8.05
C PHE A 182 14.84 -3.21 9.05
N PHE A 183 14.01 -4.23 9.23
CA PHE A 183 14.32 -5.33 10.13
C PHE A 183 14.70 -6.57 9.33
N THR A 184 15.91 -7.09 9.56
CA THR A 184 16.30 -8.43 9.12
C THR A 184 15.59 -9.44 10.00
N LEU A 185 14.44 -9.92 9.53
CA LEU A 185 13.68 -10.94 10.25
C LEU A 185 14.46 -12.26 10.25
N PRO A 186 14.40 -13.02 11.35
CA PRO A 186 14.98 -14.36 11.37
C PRO A 186 14.29 -15.21 10.31
N LYS A 187 15.06 -16.07 9.63
CA LYS A 187 14.58 -17.00 8.58
C LYS A 187 13.75 -18.16 9.14
N LEU A 188 12.86 -17.86 10.08
CA LEU A 188 11.93 -18.81 10.68
C LEU A 188 10.62 -18.76 9.90
N GLN A 189 10.15 -19.93 9.44
CA GLN A 189 8.92 -20.06 8.66
C GLN A 189 7.70 -19.39 9.31
N TRP A 190 7.57 -19.50 10.64
CA TRP A 190 6.49 -18.86 11.40
C TRP A 190 6.49 -17.33 11.30
N VAL A 191 7.67 -16.71 11.21
CA VAL A 191 7.79 -15.26 11.08
C VAL A 191 7.37 -14.81 9.68
N ALA A 192 7.77 -15.55 8.65
CA ALA A 192 7.33 -15.32 7.28
C ALA A 192 5.81 -15.49 7.13
N PHE A 193 5.24 -16.53 7.76
CA PHE A 193 3.79 -16.76 7.78
C PHE A 193 3.03 -15.61 8.46
N LEU A 194 3.46 -15.20 9.66
CA LEU A 194 2.83 -14.08 10.38
C LEU A 194 2.93 -12.78 9.59
N MET A 195 4.06 -12.55 8.91
CA MET A 195 4.23 -11.39 8.05
C MET A 195 3.28 -11.42 6.85
N ALA A 196 3.19 -12.55 6.14
CA ALA A 196 2.25 -12.70 5.03
C ALA A 196 0.81 -12.45 5.48
N LEU A 197 0.40 -13.09 6.58
CA LEU A 197 -0.93 -12.91 7.16
C LEU A 197 -1.20 -11.47 7.60
N ALA A 198 -0.20 -10.78 8.16
CA ALA A 198 -0.34 -9.37 8.53
C ALA A 198 -0.49 -8.46 7.29
N TYR A 199 0.23 -8.72 6.21
CA TYR A 199 0.06 -8.01 4.94
C TYR A 199 -1.32 -8.26 4.32
N ASP A 200 -1.80 -9.50 4.34
CA ASP A 200 -3.09 -9.87 3.77
C ASP A 200 -4.24 -9.31 4.61
N ALA A 201 -4.17 -9.46 5.94
CA ALA A 201 -5.14 -8.90 6.87
C ALA A 201 -5.17 -7.37 6.78
N ASN A 202 -4.01 -6.73 6.66
CA ASN A 202 -3.97 -5.31 6.42
C ASN A 202 -4.71 -4.98 5.12
N ASN A 203 -4.28 -5.51 3.96
CA ASN A 203 -4.85 -5.10 2.68
C ASN A 203 -6.32 -5.50 2.46
N LEU A 204 -6.80 -6.58 3.07
CA LEU A 204 -8.15 -7.11 2.81
C LEU A 204 -9.14 -6.86 3.95
N VAL A 205 -8.68 -6.82 5.21
CA VAL A 205 -9.57 -6.82 6.38
C VAL A 205 -9.64 -5.44 7.05
N VAL A 206 -8.52 -4.72 7.15
CA VAL A 206 -8.48 -3.42 7.85
C VAL A 206 -9.44 -2.42 7.22
N SER A 207 -9.44 -2.28 5.89
CA SER A 207 -10.31 -1.33 5.20
C SER A 207 -11.81 -1.59 5.41
N PRO A 208 -12.34 -2.83 5.23
CA PRO A 208 -13.74 -3.14 5.55
C PRO A 208 -14.10 -3.00 7.02
N VAL A 209 -13.24 -3.47 7.93
CA VAL A 209 -13.51 -3.41 9.38
C VAL A 209 -13.56 -1.97 9.86
N LEU A 210 -12.61 -1.13 9.43
CA LEU A 210 -12.63 0.29 9.76
C LEU A 210 -13.87 0.99 9.19
N TYR A 211 -14.31 0.61 7.99
CA TYR A 211 -15.52 1.19 7.41
C TYR A 211 -16.76 0.84 8.24
N LEU A 212 -16.95 -0.44 8.58
CA LEU A 212 -18.12 -0.91 9.35
C LEU A 212 -18.16 -0.40 10.80
N THR A 213 -16.99 -0.14 11.39
CA THR A 213 -16.89 0.35 12.78
C THR A 213 -17.06 1.85 12.89
N LEU A 214 -16.56 2.62 11.92
CA LEU A 214 -16.50 4.07 11.98
C LEU A 214 -17.68 4.78 11.28
N TYR A 215 -18.34 4.13 10.32
CA TYR A 215 -19.49 4.69 9.57
C TYR A 215 -20.84 4.14 10.05
N LYS A 216 -21.06 4.10 11.37
CA LYS A 216 -22.37 3.80 11.96
C LYS A 216 -23.26 5.03 12.09
#